data_AF-A0A956DI34-F1
#
_entry.id   AF-A0A956DI34-F1
#
_cell.length_a   1.000
_cell.length_b   1.000
_cell.length_c   1.000
_cell.angle_alpha   90.00
_cell.angle_beta   90.00
_cell.angle_gamma   90.00
#
_symmetry.space_group_name_H-M   'P 1'
#
loop_
_entity.id
_entity.type
_entity.pdbx_description
1 polymer ?
#
loop_
_entity_poly.entity_id
_entity_poly.type
_entity_poly.pdbx_seq_one_letter_code
_entity_poly.pdbx_strand_id
1 'polypeptide(L)'
;MKLHEYQAKQLFAKYGVPIPKGKVVFEEKDISSAAKALIDETGNEVVVVKAQIHAGGRGKGGGVKVVKGVDAATEMGKQILGMNLVTKQTGPEGKKVGRLYLEQGLDIARELYLAILVDRETRRPAIIASTEGGMDIEEVAEKEPEKILTILVDPILGLADFQKRQLCFALGLTEKNTMKAFGKLVSSLYECFVKEDASLVEVNPLVVTGDGAVVALDGKMGLDDNASFRHPEWVEMRDKTEEDPTEMHAKEAGLSYVSLNGNIGCLVNGAGLAMATMDIIKHFGGEPANFLDVGGSADKEQVTEAFRMILGDGDVKGIFVNIFGGI
;
A
#
# COMPACT_ATOMS: atom_id res chain seq x y z
N MET A 1 0.20 7.53 5.02
CA MET A 1 1.18 7.52 3.89
C MET A 1 1.36 6.10 3.36
N LYS A 2 1.43 5.89 2.04
CA LYS A 2 1.73 4.57 1.44
C LYS A 2 3.20 4.48 1.07
N LEU A 3 3.76 3.27 1.08
CA LEU A 3 5.12 2.97 0.64
C LEU A 3 5.12 2.11 -0.62
N HIS A 4 6.18 2.24 -1.43
CA HIS A 4 6.50 1.26 -2.46
C HIS A 4 6.95 -0.07 -1.84
N GLU A 5 6.81 -1.16 -2.59
CA GLU A 5 7.21 -2.51 -2.14
C GLU A 5 8.68 -2.55 -1.69
N TYR A 6 9.60 -1.94 -2.46
CA TYR A 6 11.02 -1.95 -2.08
C TYR A 6 11.28 -1.23 -0.75
N GLN A 7 10.52 -0.16 -0.44
CA GLN A 7 10.65 0.60 0.81
C GLN A 7 10.07 -0.20 1.98
N ALA A 8 8.88 -0.78 1.79
CA ALA A 8 8.28 -1.69 2.78
C ALA A 8 9.25 -2.84 3.10
N LYS A 9 9.87 -3.45 2.09
CA LYS A 9 10.87 -4.50 2.27
C LYS A 9 12.14 -4.03 2.97
N GLN A 10 12.63 -2.83 2.68
CA GLN A 10 13.76 -2.24 3.41
C GLN A 10 13.45 -2.08 4.91
N LEU A 11 12.23 -1.62 5.25
CA LEU A 11 11.77 -1.59 6.64
C LEU A 11 11.66 -2.99 7.22
N PHE A 12 11.05 -3.95 6.52
CA PHE A 12 10.95 -5.33 6.97
C PHE A 12 12.35 -5.92 7.29
N ALA A 13 13.33 -5.70 6.42
CA ALA A 13 14.70 -6.13 6.61
C ALA A 13 15.38 -5.48 7.84
N LYS A 14 15.12 -4.19 8.12
CA LYS A 14 15.58 -3.49 9.34
C LYS A 14 15.12 -4.20 10.62
N TYR A 15 13.94 -4.82 10.60
CA TYR A 15 13.39 -5.61 11.72
C TYR A 15 13.74 -7.11 11.65
N GLY A 16 14.56 -7.53 10.69
CA GLY A 16 15.03 -8.91 10.56
C GLY A 16 14.04 -9.86 9.89
N VAL A 17 13.05 -9.33 9.16
CA VAL A 17 12.17 -10.13 8.30
C VAL A 17 12.95 -10.58 7.07
N PRO A 18 12.99 -11.89 6.76
CA PRO A 18 13.57 -12.39 5.52
C PRO A 18 12.81 -11.85 4.31
N ILE A 19 13.54 -11.20 3.41
CA ILE A 19 13.07 -10.75 2.10
C ILE A 19 14.00 -11.29 1.02
N PRO A 20 13.54 -11.42 -0.24
CA PRO A 20 14.45 -11.70 -1.33
C PRO A 20 15.39 -10.51 -1.57
N LYS A 21 16.60 -10.78 -2.08
CA LYS A 21 17.53 -9.74 -2.50
C LYS A 21 16.96 -8.99 -3.70
N GLY A 22 17.08 -7.66 -3.69
CA GLY A 22 16.69 -6.86 -4.83
C GLY A 22 17.39 -5.51 -4.91
N LYS A 23 17.24 -4.85 -6.05
CA LYS A 23 17.83 -3.56 -6.40
C LYS A 23 16.74 -2.67 -7.01
N VAL A 24 16.65 -1.43 -6.54
CA VAL A 24 15.77 -0.41 -7.13
C VAL A 24 16.45 0.23 -8.34
N VAL A 25 15.69 0.54 -9.38
CA VAL A 25 16.19 1.18 -10.61
C VAL A 25 15.26 2.32 -10.99
N PHE A 26 15.84 3.50 -11.22
CA PHE A 26 15.10 4.72 -11.60
C PHE A 26 15.26 5.10 -13.07
N GLU A 27 16.34 4.66 -13.71
CA GLU A 27 16.67 5.01 -15.09
C GLU A 27 16.96 3.74 -15.92
N GLU A 28 16.58 3.77 -17.20
CA GLU A 28 16.77 2.63 -18.11
C GLU A 28 18.22 2.17 -18.22
N LYS A 29 19.18 3.12 -18.15
CA LYS A 29 20.61 2.85 -18.28
C LYS A 29 21.17 1.96 -17.15
N ASP A 30 20.50 1.95 -16.00
CA ASP A 30 20.95 1.26 -14.80
C ASP A 30 20.33 -0.15 -14.65
N ILE A 31 19.38 -0.52 -15.52
CA ILE A 31 18.69 -1.82 -15.42
C ILE A 31 19.67 -2.98 -15.58
N SER A 32 20.54 -2.92 -16.60
CA SER A 32 21.49 -3.99 -16.92
C SER A 32 22.52 -4.19 -15.81
N SER A 33 23.09 -3.10 -15.28
CA SER A 33 24.07 -3.17 -14.19
C SER A 33 23.43 -3.67 -12.90
N ALA A 34 22.20 -3.25 -12.57
CA ALA A 34 21.46 -3.74 -11.42
C ALA A 34 21.11 -5.24 -11.53
N ALA A 35 20.65 -5.69 -12.69
CA ALA A 35 20.37 -7.11 -12.95
C ALA A 35 21.63 -7.95 -12.83
N LYS A 36 22.74 -7.50 -13.42
CA LYS A 36 24.04 -8.18 -13.31
C LYS A 36 24.51 -8.28 -11.87
N ALA A 37 24.51 -7.16 -11.14
CA ALA A 37 24.94 -7.15 -9.74
C ALA A 37 24.07 -8.07 -8.86
N LEU A 38 22.77 -8.13 -9.13
CA LEU A 38 21.85 -9.03 -8.42
C LEU A 38 22.17 -10.51 -8.70
N ILE A 39 22.40 -10.87 -9.97
CA ILE A 39 22.77 -12.24 -10.36
C ILE A 39 24.13 -12.61 -9.74
N ASP A 40 25.11 -11.72 -9.82
CA ASP A 40 26.44 -11.94 -9.23
C ASP A 40 26.39 -12.10 -7.70
N GLU A 41 25.55 -11.32 -7.00
CA GLU A 41 25.37 -11.39 -5.54
C GLU A 41 24.67 -12.69 -5.10
N THR A 42 23.71 -13.16 -5.89
CA THR A 42 22.80 -14.26 -5.49
C THR A 42 23.18 -15.61 -6.09
N GLY A 43 23.97 -15.61 -7.17
CA GLY A 43 24.24 -16.79 -7.99
C GLY A 43 23.01 -17.33 -8.72
N ASN A 44 21.90 -16.60 -8.75
CA ASN A 44 20.65 -17.01 -9.38
C ASN A 44 20.41 -16.19 -10.66
N GLU A 45 20.30 -16.86 -11.80
CA GLU A 45 20.02 -16.20 -13.09
C GLU A 45 18.56 -15.74 -13.23
N VAL A 46 17.64 -16.20 -12.38
CA VAL A 46 16.24 -15.80 -12.41
C VAL A 46 16.07 -14.46 -11.71
N VAL A 47 15.54 -13.48 -12.45
CA VAL A 47 15.25 -12.12 -11.99
C VAL A 47 13.77 -11.82 -12.19
N VAL A 48 13.15 -11.24 -11.18
CA VAL A 48 11.78 -10.73 -11.23
C VAL A 48 11.84 -9.21 -11.39
N VAL A 49 11.34 -8.70 -12.51
CA VAL A 49 11.22 -7.28 -12.80
C VAL A 49 9.84 -6.81 -12.32
N LYS A 50 9.80 -5.91 -11.33
CA LYS A 50 8.55 -5.43 -10.72
C LYS A 50 8.41 -3.92 -10.88
N ALA A 51 7.32 -3.46 -11.48
CA ALA A 51 6.87 -2.08 -11.44
C ALA A 51 6.61 -1.66 -9.99
N GLN A 52 7.08 -0.46 -9.63
CA GLN A 52 6.85 0.12 -8.31
C GLN A 52 5.84 1.26 -8.46
N ILE A 53 4.61 0.96 -8.07
CA ILE A 53 3.48 1.88 -7.91
C ILE A 53 2.77 1.51 -6.61
N HIS A 54 2.03 2.44 -6.00
CA HIS A 54 1.33 2.18 -4.73
C HIS A 54 0.09 1.28 -4.88
N ALA A 55 -0.39 1.09 -6.11
CA ALA A 55 -1.53 0.24 -6.41
C ALA A 55 -1.14 -1.25 -6.53
N GLY A 56 -2.02 -2.11 -6.03
CA GLY A 56 -1.92 -3.57 -6.17
C GLY A 56 -2.33 -4.07 -7.56
N GLY A 57 -2.28 -5.40 -7.75
CA GLY A 57 -2.70 -6.04 -9.02
C GLY A 57 -1.71 -5.92 -10.17
N ARG A 58 -0.47 -5.51 -9.89
CA ARG A 58 0.60 -5.22 -10.86
C ARG A 58 0.88 -6.40 -11.80
N GLY A 59 0.85 -7.63 -11.29
CA GLY A 59 1.07 -8.83 -12.11
C GLY A 59 0.04 -9.01 -13.22
N LYS A 60 -1.25 -8.83 -12.92
CA LYS A 60 -2.35 -8.90 -13.91
C LYS A 60 -2.26 -7.77 -14.94
N GLY A 61 -1.73 -6.60 -14.54
CA GLY A 61 -1.48 -5.46 -15.43
C GLY A 61 -0.18 -5.55 -16.23
N GLY A 62 0.58 -6.65 -16.14
CA GLY A 62 1.84 -6.84 -16.86
C GLY A 62 3.06 -6.14 -16.24
N GLY A 63 2.90 -5.53 -15.06
CA GLY A 63 3.98 -4.86 -14.32
C GLY A 63 4.87 -5.80 -13.51
N VAL A 64 4.70 -7.12 -13.59
CA VAL A 64 5.58 -8.11 -12.96
C VAL A 64 5.98 -9.15 -14.01
N LYS A 65 7.30 -9.34 -14.22
CA LYS A 65 7.84 -10.32 -15.18
C LYS A 65 8.96 -11.12 -14.56
N VAL A 66 8.87 -12.44 -14.67
CA VAL A 66 9.95 -13.37 -14.30
C VAL A 66 10.75 -13.67 -15.56
N VAL A 67 12.06 -13.44 -15.52
CA VAL A 67 12.97 -13.60 -16.64
C VAL A 67 14.28 -14.23 -16.20
N LYS A 68 15.08 -14.69 -17.16
CA LYS A 68 16.36 -15.34 -16.90
C LYS A 68 17.50 -14.61 -17.61
N GLY A 69 18.50 -14.21 -16.84
CA GLY A 69 19.69 -13.52 -17.32
C GLY A 69 19.54 -11.99 -17.43
N VAL A 70 20.69 -11.32 -17.55
CA VAL A 70 20.81 -9.86 -17.59
C VAL A 70 20.08 -9.25 -18.79
N ASP A 71 20.21 -9.86 -19.97
CA ASP A 71 19.65 -9.32 -21.22
C ASP A 71 18.13 -9.30 -21.18
N ALA A 72 17.50 -10.40 -20.75
CA ALA A 72 16.05 -10.51 -20.63
C ALA A 72 15.49 -9.57 -19.54
N ALA A 73 16.20 -9.42 -18.41
CA ALA A 73 15.86 -8.44 -17.38
C ALA A 73 15.95 -6.99 -17.90
N THR A 74 16.95 -6.70 -18.72
CA THR A 74 17.13 -5.39 -19.34
C THR A 74 16.01 -5.09 -20.33
N GLU A 75 15.67 -6.05 -21.19
CA GLU A 75 14.59 -5.91 -22.17
C GLU A 75 13.24 -5.66 -21.50
N MET A 76 12.84 -6.52 -20.54
CA MET A 76 11.57 -6.35 -19.83
C MET A 76 11.56 -5.09 -18.97
N GLY A 77 12.68 -4.74 -18.34
CA GLY A 77 12.79 -3.51 -17.58
C GLY A 77 12.52 -2.27 -18.43
N LYS A 78 13.06 -2.20 -19.65
CA LYS A 78 12.79 -1.08 -20.58
C LYS A 78 11.33 -1.01 -21.03
N GLN A 79 10.65 -2.15 -21.14
CA GLN A 79 9.23 -2.16 -21.49
C GLN A 79 8.35 -1.67 -20.33
N ILE A 80 8.72 -1.98 -19.09
CA ILE A 80 7.93 -1.66 -17.91
C ILE A 80 8.21 -0.24 -17.41
N LEU A 81 9.47 0.21 -17.40
CA LEU A 81 9.82 1.54 -16.93
C LEU A 81 9.23 2.60 -17.88
N GLY A 82 8.52 3.57 -17.33
CA GLY A 82 7.87 4.64 -18.09
C GLY A 82 6.48 4.29 -18.66
N MET A 83 6.05 3.03 -18.65
CA MET A 83 4.72 2.65 -19.10
C MET A 83 3.63 3.15 -18.12
N ASN A 84 2.40 3.33 -18.60
CA ASN A 84 1.24 3.51 -17.73
C ASN A 84 0.65 2.14 -17.37
N LEU A 85 0.86 1.71 -16.13
CA LEU A 85 0.41 0.43 -15.62
C LEU A 85 -1.06 0.55 -15.19
N VAL A 86 -1.94 -0.11 -15.95
CA VAL A 86 -3.35 -0.25 -15.62
C VAL A 86 -3.57 -1.47 -14.74
N THR A 87 -4.18 -1.28 -13.58
CA THR A 87 -4.65 -2.34 -12.68
C THR A 87 -6.09 -2.04 -12.28
N LYS A 88 -6.76 -3.00 -11.62
CA LYS A 88 -8.09 -2.77 -11.04
C LYS A 88 -8.12 -1.56 -10.09
N GLN A 89 -6.99 -1.21 -9.46
CA GLN A 89 -6.89 -0.17 -8.44
C GLN A 89 -6.44 1.19 -8.99
N THR A 90 -5.92 1.26 -10.21
CA THR A 90 -5.46 2.52 -10.84
C THR A 90 -6.45 3.12 -11.83
N GLY A 91 -7.58 2.46 -12.08
CA GLY A 91 -8.50 2.88 -13.13
C GLY A 91 -7.93 2.76 -14.56
N PRO A 92 -8.71 3.16 -15.59
CA PRO A 92 -8.32 3.10 -16.99
C PRO A 92 -7.13 4.00 -17.36
N GLU A 93 -6.93 5.10 -16.64
CA GLU A 93 -5.80 6.02 -16.78
C GLU A 93 -4.45 5.37 -16.45
N GLY A 94 -4.47 4.38 -15.54
CA GLY A 94 -3.26 3.70 -15.08
C GLY A 94 -2.34 4.58 -14.26
N LYS A 95 -1.21 4.02 -13.86
CA LYS A 95 -0.15 4.75 -13.16
C LYS A 95 1.17 4.68 -13.91
N LYS A 96 1.78 5.84 -14.18
CA LYS A 96 3.09 5.89 -14.81
C LYS A 96 4.14 5.25 -13.90
N VAL A 97 4.82 4.22 -14.40
CA VAL A 97 5.86 3.52 -13.67
C VAL A 97 7.14 4.37 -13.70
N GLY A 98 7.46 5.02 -12.58
CA GLY A 98 8.66 5.85 -12.45
C GLY A 98 9.90 5.12 -11.96
N ARG A 99 9.77 3.88 -11.49
CA ARG A 99 10.88 3.06 -10.99
C ARG A 99 10.54 1.57 -11.03
N LEU A 100 11.59 0.75 -11.02
CA LEU A 100 11.51 -0.70 -10.97
C LEU A 100 12.17 -1.24 -9.70
N TYR A 101 11.76 -2.43 -9.31
CA TYR A 101 12.46 -3.26 -8.34
C TYR A 101 12.82 -4.58 -9.02
N LEU A 102 14.13 -4.81 -9.20
CA LEU A 102 14.68 -6.06 -9.70
C LEU A 102 14.96 -6.96 -8.51
N GLU A 103 14.35 -8.13 -8.47
CA GLU A 103 14.41 -9.02 -7.32
C GLU A 103 14.83 -10.44 -7.72
N GLN A 104 15.54 -11.16 -6.85
CA GLN A 104 15.94 -12.54 -7.11
C GLN A 104 14.71 -13.45 -7.22
N GLY A 105 14.77 -14.44 -8.12
CA GLY A 105 13.80 -15.53 -8.12
C GLY A 105 13.90 -16.39 -6.86
N LEU A 106 12.77 -16.95 -6.41
CA LEU A 106 12.70 -17.90 -5.31
C LEU A 106 12.09 -19.23 -5.79
N ASP A 107 12.50 -20.33 -5.14
CA ASP A 107 11.84 -21.63 -5.28
C ASP A 107 10.64 -21.70 -4.33
N ILE A 108 9.45 -21.44 -4.88
CA ILE A 108 8.20 -21.29 -4.13
C ILE A 108 7.54 -22.65 -3.99
N ALA A 109 7.46 -23.17 -2.76
CA ALA A 109 6.71 -24.39 -2.46
C ALA A 109 5.26 -24.11 -2.07
N ARG A 110 5.03 -23.02 -1.31
CA ARG A 110 3.69 -22.56 -0.91
C ARG A 110 3.63 -21.04 -0.86
N GLU A 111 2.48 -20.50 -1.22
CA GLU A 111 2.14 -19.10 -1.06
C GLU A 111 1.06 -18.98 0.02
N LEU A 112 1.28 -18.08 0.98
CA LEU A 112 0.36 -17.79 2.08
C LEU A 112 0.05 -16.29 2.09
N TYR A 113 -0.97 -15.90 2.85
CA TYR A 113 -1.31 -14.51 3.11
C TYR A 113 -1.06 -14.17 4.57
N LEU A 114 -0.50 -12.99 4.84
CA LEU A 114 -0.39 -12.43 6.19
C LEU A 114 -0.56 -10.91 6.16
N ALA A 115 -1.38 -10.37 7.04
CA ALA A 115 -1.49 -8.94 7.27
C ALA A 115 -1.61 -8.59 8.75
N ILE A 116 -1.23 -7.35 9.09
CA ILE A 116 -1.36 -6.73 10.40
C ILE A 116 -1.98 -5.35 10.20
N LEU A 117 -3.10 -5.09 10.87
CA LEU A 117 -3.81 -3.81 10.80
C LEU A 117 -4.51 -3.49 12.12
N VAL A 118 -4.98 -2.26 12.29
CA VAL A 118 -5.81 -1.90 13.45
C VAL A 118 -7.26 -2.28 13.19
N ASP A 119 -7.76 -3.30 13.88
CA ASP A 119 -9.17 -3.62 13.85
C ASP A 119 -9.95 -2.57 14.65
N ARG A 120 -10.83 -1.82 13.96
CA ARG A 120 -11.55 -0.69 14.54
C ARG A 120 -12.67 -1.13 15.47
N GLU A 121 -13.24 -2.31 15.26
CA GLU A 121 -14.33 -2.83 16.09
C GLU A 121 -13.81 -3.20 17.48
N THR A 122 -12.73 -3.98 17.53
CA THR A 122 -12.14 -4.41 18.80
C THR A 122 -11.11 -3.42 19.35
N ARG A 123 -10.68 -2.44 18.53
CA ARG A 123 -9.69 -1.40 18.84
C ARG A 123 -8.33 -2.01 19.20
N ARG A 124 -7.92 -3.03 18.45
CA ARG A 124 -6.70 -3.80 18.69
C ARG A 124 -5.95 -4.05 17.38
N PRO A 125 -4.62 -4.22 17.42
CA PRO A 125 -3.92 -4.82 16.30
C PRO A 125 -4.48 -6.23 16.03
N ALA A 126 -4.81 -6.50 14.77
CA ALA A 126 -5.29 -7.78 14.29
C ALA A 126 -4.29 -8.34 13.29
N ILE A 127 -3.91 -9.60 13.47
CA ILE A 127 -3.13 -10.38 12.51
C ILE A 127 -4.09 -11.27 11.73
N ILE A 128 -4.16 -11.05 10.42
CA ILE A 128 -4.98 -11.82 9.49
C ILE A 128 -4.06 -12.77 8.73
N ALA A 129 -4.43 -14.04 8.63
CA ALA A 129 -3.66 -15.04 7.91
C ALA A 129 -4.58 -15.98 7.11
N SER A 130 -4.11 -16.43 5.95
CA SER A 130 -4.83 -17.39 5.11
C SER A 130 -3.88 -18.27 4.31
N THR A 131 -4.33 -19.48 3.96
CA THR A 131 -3.63 -20.37 3.03
C THR A 131 -3.72 -19.91 1.57
N GLU A 132 -4.63 -18.98 1.26
CA GLU A 132 -4.86 -18.45 -0.09
C GLU A 132 -3.91 -17.28 -0.39
N GLY A 133 -2.61 -17.54 -0.40
CA GLY A 133 -1.60 -16.57 -0.82
C GLY A 133 -1.64 -16.30 -2.33
N GLY A 134 -1.21 -15.10 -2.74
CA GLY A 134 -1.20 -14.68 -4.15
C GLY A 134 -2.58 -14.29 -4.69
N MET A 135 -3.64 -14.41 -3.88
CA MET A 135 -5.02 -14.04 -4.20
C MET A 135 -5.41 -12.70 -3.57
N ASP A 136 -6.52 -12.14 -4.06
CA ASP A 136 -7.17 -10.97 -3.50
C ASP A 136 -7.88 -11.38 -2.20
N ILE A 137 -7.44 -10.85 -1.05
CA ILE A 137 -7.91 -11.34 0.26
C ILE A 137 -9.36 -10.96 0.50
N GLU A 138 -9.81 -9.83 -0.07
CA GLU A 138 -11.19 -9.38 0.00
C GLU A 138 -12.12 -10.38 -0.73
N GLU A 139 -11.68 -10.92 -1.87
CA GLU A 139 -12.41 -11.97 -2.59
C GLU A 139 -12.48 -13.28 -1.78
N VAL A 140 -11.38 -13.64 -1.09
CA VAL A 140 -11.35 -14.82 -0.20
C VAL A 140 -12.29 -14.60 1.00
N ALA A 141 -12.32 -13.39 1.57
CA ALA A 141 -13.19 -13.07 2.71
C ALA A 141 -14.68 -13.17 2.36
N GLU A 142 -15.06 -12.80 1.13
CA GLU A 142 -16.43 -12.88 0.65
C GLU A 142 -16.85 -14.33 0.33
N LYS A 143 -15.97 -15.11 -0.31
CA LYS A 143 -16.32 -16.43 -0.85
C LYS A 143 -16.01 -17.60 0.08
N GLU A 144 -14.93 -17.51 0.85
CA GLU A 144 -14.37 -18.57 1.67
C GLU A 144 -13.89 -18.01 3.04
N PRO A 145 -14.77 -17.34 3.82
CA PRO A 145 -14.39 -16.67 5.06
C PRO A 145 -13.75 -17.62 6.09
N GLU A 146 -14.05 -18.92 6.05
CA GLU A 146 -13.47 -19.94 6.92
C GLU A 146 -11.96 -20.15 6.71
N LYS A 147 -11.42 -19.71 5.57
CA LYS A 147 -9.97 -19.75 5.30
C LYS A 147 -9.21 -18.58 5.91
N ILE A 148 -9.91 -17.62 6.49
CA ILE A 148 -9.32 -16.45 7.14
C ILE A 148 -9.25 -16.69 8.64
N LEU A 149 -8.03 -16.73 9.16
CA LEU A 149 -7.78 -16.67 10.60
C LEU A 149 -7.46 -15.23 11.01
N THR A 150 -8.15 -14.76 12.03
CA THR A 150 -7.86 -13.47 12.68
C THR A 150 -7.42 -13.69 14.13
N ILE A 151 -6.27 -13.11 14.48
CA ILE A 151 -5.75 -13.09 15.86
C ILE A 151 -5.67 -11.65 16.34
N LEU A 152 -6.37 -11.35 17.43
CA LEU A 152 -6.31 -10.05 18.09
C LEU A 152 -5.15 -10.01 19.09
N VAL A 153 -4.29 -9.00 18.98
CA VAL A 153 -3.17 -8.81 19.88
C VAL A 153 -3.55 -7.82 20.97
N ASP A 154 -3.29 -8.18 22.22
CA ASP A 154 -3.48 -7.26 23.34
C ASP A 154 -2.36 -6.20 23.33
N PRO A 155 -2.67 -4.89 23.34
CA PRO A 155 -1.64 -3.86 23.25
C PRO A 155 -0.66 -3.83 24.43
N ILE A 156 -1.06 -4.32 25.60
CA ILE A 156 -0.22 -4.35 26.81
C ILE A 156 0.66 -5.59 26.81
N LEU A 157 0.09 -6.76 26.51
CA LEU A 157 0.83 -8.03 26.54
C LEU A 157 1.69 -8.24 25.28
N GLY A 158 1.30 -7.62 24.16
CA GLY A 158 1.92 -7.84 22.86
C GLY A 158 1.63 -9.22 22.27
N LEU A 159 2.29 -9.53 21.15
CA LEU A 159 2.11 -10.79 20.43
C LEU A 159 2.71 -11.97 21.21
N ALA A 160 1.86 -12.87 21.69
CA ALA A 160 2.26 -14.00 22.50
C ALA A 160 2.69 -15.22 21.66
N ASP A 161 3.50 -16.10 22.26
CA ASP A 161 3.98 -17.32 21.59
C ASP A 161 2.86 -18.31 21.23
N PHE A 162 1.78 -18.37 22.01
CA PHE A 162 0.65 -19.25 21.68
C PHE A 162 -0.11 -18.77 20.43
N GLN A 163 -0.20 -17.45 20.23
CA GLN A 163 -0.82 -16.84 19.05
C GLN A 163 -0.04 -17.17 17.79
N LYS A 164 1.30 -17.10 17.85
CA LYS A 164 2.17 -17.55 16.76
C LYS A 164 1.96 -19.02 16.42
N ARG A 165 1.80 -19.89 17.42
CA ARG A 165 1.48 -21.31 17.20
C ARG A 165 0.10 -21.52 16.58
N GLN A 166 -0.91 -20.75 17.01
CA GLN A 166 -2.25 -20.79 16.40
C GLN A 166 -2.19 -20.46 14.91
N LEU A 167 -1.46 -19.41 14.54
CA LEU A 167 -1.21 -19.04 13.15
C LEU A 167 -0.51 -20.18 12.37
N CYS A 168 0.56 -20.77 12.93
CA CYS A 168 1.24 -21.90 12.29
C CYS A 168 0.27 -23.05 11.98
N PHE A 169 -0.52 -23.48 12.97
CA PHE A 169 -1.42 -24.62 12.79
C PHE A 169 -2.54 -24.33 11.79
N ALA A 170 -3.11 -23.11 11.82
CA ALA A 170 -4.13 -22.71 10.85
C ALA A 170 -3.60 -22.64 9.42
N LEU A 171 -2.34 -22.23 9.25
CA LEU A 171 -1.66 -22.22 7.94
C LEU A 171 -1.11 -23.60 7.54
N GLY A 172 -1.34 -24.66 8.34
CA GLY A 172 -0.81 -25.99 8.07
C GLY A 172 0.72 -26.04 8.06
N LEU A 173 1.39 -25.23 8.87
CA LEU A 173 2.84 -25.24 9.08
C LEU A 173 3.15 -26.20 10.24
N THR A 174 3.63 -27.41 9.91
CA THR A 174 3.89 -28.48 10.88
C THR A 174 5.37 -28.77 11.09
N GLU A 175 6.21 -28.42 10.12
CA GLU A 175 7.66 -28.59 10.18
C GLU A 175 8.29 -27.67 11.23
N LYS A 176 9.05 -28.25 12.17
CA LYS A 176 9.57 -27.54 13.36
C LYS A 176 10.41 -26.31 13.00
N ASN A 177 11.26 -26.42 11.98
CA ASN A 177 12.13 -25.32 11.54
C ASN A 177 11.31 -24.21 10.87
N THR A 178 10.35 -24.57 10.02
CA THR A 178 9.43 -23.63 9.36
C THR A 178 8.56 -22.90 10.39
N MET A 179 8.00 -23.60 11.38
CA MET A 179 7.24 -22.97 12.47
C MET A 179 8.09 -21.96 13.25
N LYS A 180 9.36 -22.28 13.52
CA LYS A 180 10.28 -21.36 14.21
C LYS A 180 10.61 -20.13 13.34
N ALA A 181 10.88 -20.33 12.05
CA ALA A 181 11.12 -19.25 11.10
C ALA A 181 9.89 -18.34 10.94
N PHE A 182 8.72 -18.92 10.73
CA PHE A 182 7.44 -18.19 10.67
C PHE A 182 7.18 -17.40 11.96
N GLY A 183 7.31 -18.03 13.13
CA GLY A 183 7.10 -17.35 14.40
C GLY A 183 8.04 -16.16 14.61
N LYS A 184 9.31 -16.26 14.19
CA LYS A 184 10.25 -15.13 14.22
C LYS A 184 9.80 -14.03 13.25
N LEU A 185 9.43 -14.41 12.02
CA LEU A 185 8.97 -13.48 10.99
C LEU A 185 7.74 -12.69 11.45
N VAL A 186 6.72 -13.35 12.01
CA VAL A 186 5.51 -12.67 12.51
C VAL A 186 5.85 -11.73 13.67
N SER A 187 6.74 -12.13 14.58
CA SER A 187 7.22 -11.23 15.65
C SER A 187 7.92 -10.00 15.08
N SER A 188 8.80 -10.17 14.09
CA SER A 188 9.49 -9.05 13.43
C SER A 188 8.55 -8.12 12.67
N LEU A 189 7.55 -8.67 11.95
CA LEU A 189 6.54 -7.85 11.27
C LEU A 189 5.64 -7.10 12.26
N TYR A 190 5.26 -7.72 13.38
CA TYR A 190 4.50 -7.06 14.43
C TYR A 190 5.30 -5.93 15.09
N GLU A 191 6.59 -6.17 15.37
CA GLU A 191 7.48 -5.13 15.88
C GLU A 191 7.62 -3.97 14.89
N CYS A 192 7.80 -4.27 13.59
CA CYS A 192 7.81 -3.27 12.51
C CYS A 192 6.51 -2.46 12.51
N PHE A 193 5.35 -3.14 12.55
CA PHE A 193 4.03 -2.50 12.56
C PHE A 193 3.88 -1.50 13.71
N VAL A 194 4.28 -1.91 14.93
CA VAL A 194 4.17 -1.05 16.12
C VAL A 194 5.19 0.10 16.09
N LYS A 195 6.46 -0.19 15.78
CA LYS A 195 7.53 0.82 15.87
C LYS A 195 7.50 1.85 14.75
N GLU A 196 7.01 1.47 13.57
CA GLU A 196 6.84 2.37 12.43
C GLU A 196 5.41 2.94 12.37
N ASP A 197 4.62 2.88 13.46
CA ASP A 197 3.23 3.40 13.50
C ASP A 197 2.43 3.05 12.22
N ALA A 198 2.52 1.79 11.81
CA ALA A 198 1.92 1.34 10.58
C ALA A 198 0.40 1.26 10.74
N SER A 199 -0.34 1.72 9.74
CA SER A 199 -1.78 1.47 9.62
C SER A 199 -2.07 0.11 8.99
N LEU A 200 -1.14 -0.38 8.15
CA LEU A 200 -1.22 -1.68 7.50
C LEU A 200 0.19 -2.22 7.23
N VAL A 201 0.41 -3.49 7.54
CA VAL A 201 1.50 -4.30 7.01
C VAL A 201 0.88 -5.52 6.36
N GLU A 202 1.06 -5.71 5.06
CA GLU A 202 0.55 -6.85 4.31
C GLU A 202 1.70 -7.51 3.53
N VAL A 203 1.77 -8.83 3.63
CA VAL A 203 2.72 -9.67 2.90
C VAL A 203 1.92 -10.68 2.08
N ASN A 204 1.83 -10.41 0.77
CA ASN A 204 1.04 -11.22 -0.15
C ASN A 204 1.73 -11.38 -1.53
N PRO A 205 2.40 -12.51 -1.81
CA PRO A 205 2.44 -13.71 -0.97
C PRO A 205 3.55 -13.67 0.11
N LEU A 206 3.28 -14.33 1.23
CA LEU A 206 4.27 -14.86 2.15
C LEU A 206 4.66 -16.26 1.66
N VAL A 207 5.91 -16.45 1.27
CA VAL A 207 6.37 -17.70 0.65
C VAL A 207 6.96 -18.65 1.69
N VAL A 208 6.63 -19.93 1.56
CA VAL A 208 7.41 -21.03 2.10
C VAL A 208 8.20 -21.67 0.96
N THR A 209 9.52 -21.73 1.11
CA THR A 209 10.41 -22.32 0.10
C THR A 209 10.54 -23.84 0.27
N GLY A 210 11.08 -24.53 -0.74
CA GLY A 210 11.26 -25.99 -0.71
C GLY A 210 12.13 -26.51 0.46
N ASP A 211 13.05 -25.68 0.96
CA ASP A 211 13.89 -25.97 2.13
C ASP A 211 13.24 -25.56 3.48
N GLY A 212 11.99 -25.08 3.43
CA GLY A 212 11.20 -24.74 4.61
C GLY A 212 11.49 -23.36 5.21
N ALA A 213 12.25 -22.50 4.53
CA ALA A 213 12.37 -21.09 4.90
C ALA A 213 11.05 -20.33 4.65
N VAL A 214 10.86 -19.22 5.35
CA VAL A 214 9.67 -18.37 5.22
C VAL A 214 10.12 -16.96 4.89
N VAL A 215 9.61 -16.41 3.79
CA VAL A 215 10.12 -15.17 3.18
C VAL A 215 8.96 -14.28 2.76
N ALA A 216 9.05 -12.98 3.04
CA ALA A 216 8.11 -11.99 2.54
C ALA A 216 8.40 -11.65 1.06
N LEU A 217 7.74 -12.35 0.13
CA LEU A 217 7.99 -12.20 -1.32
C LEU A 217 7.42 -10.88 -1.86
N ASP A 218 6.34 -10.37 -1.30
CA ASP A 218 5.81 -9.03 -1.60
C ASP A 218 5.50 -8.31 -0.29
N GLY A 219 5.39 -6.99 -0.34
CA GLY A 219 5.15 -6.17 0.83
C GLY A 219 4.36 -4.91 0.48
N LYS A 220 3.26 -4.71 1.17
CA LYS A 220 2.48 -3.47 1.14
C LYS A 220 2.43 -2.91 2.55
N MET A 221 2.85 -1.66 2.71
CA MET A 221 2.88 -1.01 4.01
C MET A 221 2.25 0.38 3.92
N GLY A 222 1.32 0.63 4.82
CA GLY A 222 0.72 1.93 5.09
C GLY A 222 1.19 2.42 6.45
N LEU A 223 1.53 3.70 6.53
CA LEU A 223 1.95 4.40 7.74
C LEU A 223 0.86 5.38 8.16
N ASP A 224 0.62 5.56 9.46
CA ASP A 224 -0.27 6.59 9.98
C ASP A 224 0.41 7.96 9.84
N ASP A 225 -0.08 8.82 8.94
CA ASP A 225 0.54 10.12 8.70
C ASP A 225 0.41 11.08 9.90
N ASN A 226 -0.51 10.82 10.83
CA ASN A 226 -0.56 11.55 12.10
C ASN A 226 0.67 11.30 12.98
N ALA A 227 1.38 10.19 12.78
CA ALA A 227 2.61 9.88 13.51
C ALA A 227 3.88 10.46 12.84
N SER A 228 3.76 11.11 11.68
CA SER A 228 4.92 11.57 10.90
C SER A 228 5.87 12.50 11.67
N PHE A 229 5.36 13.27 12.64
CA PHE A 229 6.17 14.20 13.45
C PHE A 229 7.28 13.51 14.27
N ARG A 230 7.15 12.20 14.54
CA ARG A 230 8.13 11.39 15.28
C ARG A 230 8.90 10.41 14.39
N HIS A 231 8.73 10.50 13.07
CA HIS A 231 9.39 9.66 12.06
C HIS A 231 9.95 10.51 10.92
N PRO A 232 10.99 11.33 11.17
CA PRO A 232 11.55 12.24 10.17
C PRO A 232 12.06 11.52 8.92
N GLU A 233 12.49 10.26 9.02
CA GLU A 233 12.97 9.44 7.90
C GLU A 233 11.90 9.15 6.84
N TRP A 234 10.61 9.23 7.19
CA TRP A 234 9.52 8.96 6.25
C TRP A 234 9.43 10.00 5.14
N VAL A 235 9.94 11.20 5.37
CA VAL A 235 9.94 12.28 4.38
C VAL A 235 10.67 11.84 3.11
N GLU A 236 11.79 11.14 3.25
CA GLU A 236 12.58 10.63 2.12
C GLU A 236 11.91 9.45 1.41
N MET A 237 10.97 8.77 2.08
CA MET A 237 10.23 7.65 1.51
C MET A 237 9.00 8.09 0.74
N ARG A 238 8.47 9.29 1.01
CA ARG A 238 7.24 9.78 0.38
C ARG A 238 7.45 10.02 -1.11
N ASP A 239 6.64 9.35 -1.91
CA ASP A 239 6.60 9.57 -3.35
C ASP A 239 5.40 10.42 -3.75
N LYS A 240 5.64 11.73 -3.94
CA LYS A 240 4.63 12.66 -4.42
C LYS A 240 4.10 12.31 -5.81
N THR A 241 4.88 11.60 -6.64
CA THR A 241 4.40 11.21 -7.98
C THR A 241 3.29 10.16 -7.92
N GLU A 242 3.11 9.49 -6.77
CA GLU A 242 2.05 8.52 -6.53
C GLU A 242 0.75 9.14 -6.00
N GLU A 243 0.78 10.41 -5.60
CA GLU A 243 -0.37 11.13 -5.05
C GLU A 243 -1.08 11.95 -6.13
N ASP A 244 -2.36 12.28 -5.89
CA ASP A 244 -3.10 13.17 -6.78
C ASP A 244 -2.58 14.62 -6.62
N PRO A 245 -2.20 15.31 -7.72
CA PRO A 245 -1.65 16.67 -7.64
C PRO A 245 -2.61 17.68 -7.01
N THR A 246 -3.92 17.52 -7.23
CA THR A 246 -4.96 18.40 -6.70
C THR A 246 -5.10 18.17 -5.20
N GLU A 247 -5.15 16.91 -4.75
CA GLU A 247 -5.19 16.58 -3.31
C GLU A 247 -3.94 17.08 -2.59
N MET A 248 -2.76 16.94 -3.21
CA MET A 248 -1.50 17.43 -2.65
C MET A 248 -1.51 18.95 -2.49
N HIS A 249 -1.95 19.68 -3.52
CA HIS A 249 -2.08 21.13 -3.48
C HIS A 249 -3.07 21.59 -2.40
N ALA A 250 -4.22 20.91 -2.26
CA ALA A 250 -5.15 21.15 -1.16
C ALA A 250 -4.50 20.96 0.20
N LYS A 251 -3.77 19.85 0.39
CA LYS A 251 -3.10 19.55 1.67
C LYS A 251 -2.06 20.61 2.03
N GLU A 252 -1.33 21.14 1.05
CA GLU A 252 -0.38 22.26 1.24
C GLU A 252 -1.09 23.56 1.63
N ALA A 253 -2.33 23.77 1.19
CA ALA A 253 -3.21 24.87 1.61
C ALA A 253 -3.98 24.59 2.93
N GLY A 254 -3.75 23.44 3.57
CA GLY A 254 -4.47 23.04 4.79
C GLY A 254 -5.93 22.65 4.55
N LEU A 255 -6.28 22.25 3.32
CA LEU A 255 -7.59 21.79 2.91
C LEU A 255 -7.60 20.26 2.77
N SER A 256 -8.74 19.63 3.04
CA SER A 256 -8.96 18.23 2.64
C SER A 256 -9.84 18.21 1.41
N TYR A 257 -9.32 17.72 0.28
CA TYR A 257 -10.00 17.75 -1.03
C TYR A 257 -9.95 16.37 -1.67
N VAL A 258 -11.02 15.96 -2.35
CA VAL A 258 -11.05 14.77 -3.22
C VAL A 258 -11.91 15.09 -4.45
N SER A 259 -11.38 14.85 -5.65
CA SER A 259 -12.11 15.04 -6.91
C SER A 259 -13.15 13.94 -7.12
N LEU A 260 -14.30 14.30 -7.67
CA LEU A 260 -15.39 13.38 -8.05
C LEU A 260 -15.87 13.70 -9.47
N ASN A 261 -16.61 12.79 -10.07
CA ASN A 261 -17.15 12.96 -11.43
C ASN A 261 -18.53 13.63 -11.39
N GLY A 262 -18.57 14.93 -11.09
CA GLY A 262 -19.81 15.69 -10.96
C GLY A 262 -19.71 17.11 -11.51
N ASN A 263 -20.75 17.92 -11.27
CA ASN A 263 -20.86 19.28 -11.79
C ASN A 263 -21.25 20.33 -10.74
N ILE A 264 -21.46 19.94 -9.48
CA ILE A 264 -21.72 20.85 -8.36
C ILE A 264 -20.54 20.80 -7.39
N GLY A 265 -19.74 21.86 -7.39
CA GLY A 265 -18.63 21.99 -6.46
C GLY A 265 -19.11 22.20 -5.03
N CYS A 266 -18.49 21.54 -4.06
CA CYS A 266 -18.83 21.66 -2.63
C CYS A 266 -17.72 22.42 -1.89
N LEU A 267 -18.10 23.35 -1.02
CA LEU A 267 -17.19 24.00 -0.05
C LEU A 267 -17.86 24.00 1.32
N VAL A 268 -17.31 23.24 2.26
CA VAL A 268 -17.96 22.93 3.53
C VAL A 268 -16.96 22.96 4.68
N ASN A 269 -17.37 23.35 5.88
CA ASN A 269 -16.55 23.23 7.09
C ASN A 269 -16.93 21.99 7.91
N GLY A 270 -15.99 21.08 8.10
CA GLY A 270 -16.12 19.81 8.81
C GLY A 270 -16.44 18.63 7.90
N ALA A 271 -15.59 17.60 7.93
CA ALA A 271 -15.69 16.41 7.09
C ALA A 271 -17.07 15.72 7.11
N GLY A 272 -17.70 15.63 8.29
CA GLY A 272 -19.05 15.05 8.42
C GLY A 272 -20.12 15.85 7.68
N LEU A 273 -20.07 17.18 7.75
CA LEU A 273 -20.99 18.05 7.03
C LEU A 273 -20.68 18.05 5.53
N ALA A 274 -19.40 17.95 5.15
CA ALA A 274 -18.99 17.85 3.76
C ALA A 274 -19.58 16.60 3.09
N MET A 275 -19.48 15.44 3.74
CA MET A 275 -20.13 14.20 3.28
C MET A 275 -21.66 14.36 3.19
N ALA A 276 -22.31 14.86 4.24
CA ALA A 276 -23.76 15.08 4.23
C ALA A 276 -24.22 16.06 3.13
N THR A 277 -23.38 17.06 2.80
CA THR A 277 -23.66 18.03 1.74
C THR A 277 -23.60 17.38 0.36
N MET A 278 -22.61 16.51 0.11
CA MET A 278 -22.58 15.73 -1.13
C MET A 278 -23.77 14.78 -1.24
N ASP A 279 -24.13 14.11 -0.14
CA ASP A 279 -25.27 13.19 -0.10
C ASP A 279 -26.60 13.89 -0.37
N ILE A 280 -26.84 15.07 0.22
CA ILE A 280 -28.07 15.83 -0.04
C ILE A 280 -28.13 16.36 -1.47
N ILE A 281 -27.00 16.81 -2.04
CA ILE A 281 -26.92 17.19 -3.46
C ILE A 281 -27.33 16.00 -4.35
N LYS A 282 -26.76 14.83 -4.09
CA LYS A 282 -27.08 13.59 -4.82
C LYS A 282 -28.53 13.16 -4.63
N HIS A 283 -29.05 13.26 -3.41
CA HIS A 283 -30.44 12.94 -3.08
C HIS A 283 -31.45 13.78 -3.88
N PHE A 284 -31.14 15.05 -4.13
CA PHE A 284 -31.95 15.95 -4.95
C PHE A 284 -31.61 15.91 -6.46
N GLY A 285 -30.84 14.92 -6.92
CA GLY A 285 -30.56 14.66 -8.33
C GLY A 285 -29.40 15.47 -8.92
N GLY A 286 -28.61 16.15 -8.09
CA GLY A 286 -27.34 16.77 -8.51
C GLY A 286 -26.17 15.79 -8.49
N GLU A 287 -25.04 16.19 -9.06
CA GLU A 287 -23.81 15.40 -9.04
C GLU A 287 -22.70 16.21 -8.34
N PRO A 288 -22.27 15.83 -7.12
CA PRO A 288 -21.18 16.52 -6.43
C PRO A 288 -19.87 16.31 -7.20
N ALA A 289 -19.18 17.40 -7.50
CA ALA A 289 -17.91 17.40 -8.25
C ALA A 289 -16.69 17.17 -7.37
N ASN A 290 -16.81 17.39 -6.06
CA ASN A 290 -15.71 17.21 -5.13
C ASN A 290 -16.21 17.05 -3.69
N PHE A 291 -15.37 16.40 -2.87
CA PHE A 291 -15.36 16.61 -1.42
C PHE A 291 -14.37 17.73 -1.11
N LEU A 292 -14.76 18.69 -0.26
CA LEU A 292 -13.83 19.71 0.27
C LEU A 292 -14.24 20.12 1.68
N ASP A 293 -13.33 19.89 2.62
CA ASP A 293 -13.39 20.37 4.00
C ASP A 293 -12.37 21.49 4.21
N VAL A 294 -12.85 22.71 4.52
CA VAL A 294 -12.01 23.88 4.85
C VAL A 294 -11.59 23.94 6.33
N GLY A 295 -12.07 23.02 7.17
CA GLY A 295 -11.88 23.04 8.62
C GLY A 295 -12.81 24.03 9.35
N GLY A 296 -12.89 23.91 10.68
CA GLY A 296 -13.79 24.74 11.50
C GLY A 296 -13.45 26.23 11.48
N SER A 297 -12.16 26.58 11.42
CA SER A 297 -11.66 27.96 11.52
C SER A 297 -11.02 28.46 10.21
N ALA A 298 -11.69 28.21 9.08
CA ALA A 298 -11.16 28.57 7.76
C ALA A 298 -10.92 30.09 7.63
N ASP A 299 -9.72 30.47 7.20
CA ASP A 299 -9.39 31.87 6.93
C ASP A 299 -9.73 32.29 5.48
N LYS A 300 -9.52 33.58 5.17
CA LYS A 300 -9.85 34.13 3.86
C LYS A 300 -8.98 33.50 2.76
N GLU A 301 -7.72 33.24 3.06
CA GLU A 301 -6.73 32.68 2.14
C GLU A 301 -7.11 31.24 1.76
N GLN A 302 -7.44 30.41 2.74
CA GLN A 302 -7.91 29.03 2.57
C GLN A 302 -9.20 28.97 1.76
N VAL A 303 -10.19 29.82 2.07
CA VAL A 303 -11.45 29.88 1.31
C VAL A 303 -11.20 30.33 -0.13
N THR A 304 -10.31 31.31 -0.33
CA THR A 304 -9.93 31.76 -1.68
C THR A 304 -9.30 30.63 -2.48
N GLU A 305 -8.41 29.86 -1.86
CA GLU A 305 -7.77 28.72 -2.52
C GLU A 305 -8.76 27.62 -2.84
N ALA A 306 -9.68 27.30 -1.91
CA ALA A 306 -10.76 26.34 -2.14
C ALA A 306 -11.60 26.72 -3.38
N PHE A 307 -11.97 28.00 -3.54
CA PHE A 307 -12.67 28.47 -4.74
C PHE A 307 -11.83 28.32 -6.02
N ARG A 308 -10.53 28.62 -5.98
CA ARG A 308 -9.65 28.44 -7.15
C ARG A 308 -9.58 26.98 -7.58
N MET A 309 -9.49 26.06 -6.61
CA MET A 309 -9.45 24.63 -6.87
C MET A 309 -10.76 24.14 -7.51
N ILE A 310 -11.91 24.47 -6.91
CA ILE A 310 -13.23 24.08 -7.44
C ILE A 310 -13.45 24.64 -8.84
N LEU A 311 -13.13 25.92 -9.08
CA LEU A 311 -13.32 26.57 -10.38
C LEU A 311 -12.28 26.15 -11.43
N GLY A 312 -11.20 25.47 -11.02
CA GLY A 312 -10.22 24.88 -11.92
C GLY A 312 -10.78 23.67 -12.67
N ASP A 313 -11.83 23.04 -12.14
CA ASP A 313 -12.55 21.96 -12.80
C ASP A 313 -13.57 22.53 -13.81
N GLY A 314 -13.35 22.23 -15.10
CA GLY A 314 -14.20 22.70 -16.19
C GLY A 314 -15.61 22.10 -16.21
N ASP A 315 -15.83 20.99 -15.51
CA ASP A 315 -17.12 20.31 -15.44
C ASP A 315 -18.05 20.95 -14.39
N VAL A 316 -17.50 21.72 -13.44
CA VAL A 316 -18.28 22.45 -12.43
C VAL A 316 -19.15 23.54 -13.09
N LYS A 317 -20.46 23.51 -12.81
CA LYS A 317 -21.48 24.46 -13.28
C LYS A 317 -22.12 25.27 -12.16
N GLY A 318 -21.92 24.89 -10.91
CA GLY A 318 -22.39 25.61 -9.72
C GLY A 318 -21.58 25.23 -8.50
N ILE A 319 -21.57 26.11 -7.49
CA ILE A 319 -20.88 25.84 -6.21
C ILE A 319 -21.92 25.93 -5.09
N PHE A 320 -21.97 24.90 -4.26
CA PHE A 320 -22.76 24.85 -3.04
C PHE A 320 -21.86 25.09 -1.83
N VAL A 321 -22.00 26.26 -1.21
CA VAL A 321 -21.26 26.64 0.00
C VAL A 321 -22.12 26.36 1.21
N ASN A 322 -21.66 25.48 2.09
CA ASN A 322 -22.37 25.10 3.31
C ASN A 322 -21.48 25.34 4.53
N ILE A 323 -21.63 26.49 5.18
CA ILE A 323 -20.85 26.84 6.37
C ILE A 323 -21.77 26.88 7.59
N PHE A 324 -21.52 25.99 8.54
CA PHE A 324 -22.20 26.00 9.83
C PHE A 324 -21.32 26.71 10.88
N GLY A 325 -21.77 27.87 11.36
CA GLY A 325 -21.01 28.68 12.31
C GLY A 325 -21.01 28.10 13.74
N GLY A 326 -19.92 28.31 14.47
CA GLY A 326 -19.80 27.96 15.90
C GLY A 326 -18.86 26.79 16.23
N ILE A 327 -17.97 26.40 15.31
CA ILE A 327 -16.91 25.40 15.50
C ILE A 327 -15.55 26.08 15.32
#